data_AF-A0A0Q4YDP1-F1
#
_entry.id   AF-A0A0Q4YDP1-F1
#
_cell.length_a   1.000
_cell.length_b   1.000
_cell.length_c   1.000
_cell.angle_alpha   90.00
_cell.angle_beta   90.00
_cell.angle_gamma   90.00
#
_symmetry.space_group_name_H-M   'P 1'
#
loop_
_entity.id
_entity.type
_entity.pdbx_description
1 polymer ?
#
loop_
_entity_poly.entity_id
_entity_poly.type
_entity_poly.pdbx_seq_one_letter_code
_entity_poly.pdbx_strand_id
1 'polypeptide(L)'
;MPADPTVLCPSAHPDMAGARVFAVVGGSADAPRADYLEHPVPLTDAVRALAGPVDPAEVFRMASPCVGSACHHFDDGEHSCRLAKKTAALAPIVVERLPRCAIRPTCRWWKQEGVSACRRCPQVATLNFVPHEAMRAAADPAVSL
;
A
#
# COMPACT_ATOMS: atom_id res chain seq x y z
N MET A 1 -0.71 0.57 -21.48
CA MET A 1 -0.71 -0.93 -21.50
C MET A 1 -1.74 -1.43 -20.50
N PRO A 2 -2.48 -2.54 -20.75
CA PRO A 2 -3.41 -3.09 -19.77
C PRO A 2 -2.69 -3.53 -18.49
N ALA A 3 -3.44 -3.69 -17.41
CA ALA A 3 -2.96 -4.22 -16.13
C ALA A 3 -2.10 -5.47 -16.34
N ASP A 4 -0.89 -5.49 -15.77
CA ASP A 4 -0.11 -6.72 -15.66
C ASP A 4 -0.66 -7.49 -14.44
N PRO A 5 -1.36 -8.63 -14.64
CA PRO A 5 -1.99 -9.37 -13.55
C PRO A 5 -0.95 -9.96 -12.58
N THR A 6 0.33 -9.98 -12.97
CA THR A 6 1.42 -10.46 -12.12
C THR A 6 1.96 -9.37 -11.19
N VAL A 7 1.65 -8.09 -11.43
CA VAL A 7 2.12 -6.97 -10.61
C VAL A 7 1.04 -6.53 -9.63
N LEU A 8 1.37 -6.58 -8.34
CA LEU A 8 0.47 -6.21 -7.25
C LEU A 8 0.67 -4.75 -6.83
N CYS A 9 -0.43 -4.02 -6.69
CA CYS A 9 -0.47 -2.73 -6.02
C CYS A 9 -0.52 -2.96 -4.49
N PRO A 10 0.41 -2.45 -3.67
CA PRO A 10 0.40 -2.62 -2.21
C PRO A 10 -0.49 -1.61 -1.47
N SER A 11 -1.31 -0.87 -2.21
CA SER A 11 -2.20 0.18 -1.71
C SER A 11 -3.61 -0.03 -2.25
N ALA A 12 -4.05 -1.28 -2.30
CA ALA A 12 -5.36 -1.63 -2.84
C ALA A 12 -6.49 -1.19 -1.90
N HIS A 13 -7.62 -0.79 -2.48
CA HIS A 13 -8.88 -0.61 -1.75
C HIS A 13 -9.51 -1.98 -1.46
N PRO A 14 -10.24 -2.15 -0.33
CA PRO A 14 -10.98 -3.37 -0.03
C PRO A 14 -11.85 -3.88 -1.18
N ASP A 15 -12.42 -2.98 -1.98
CA ASP A 15 -13.39 -3.33 -3.04
C ASP A 15 -12.74 -3.66 -4.37
N MET A 16 -11.41 -3.60 -4.46
CA MET A 16 -10.70 -4.00 -5.67
C MET A 16 -10.79 -5.51 -5.87
N ALA A 17 -11.06 -5.93 -7.11
CA ALA A 17 -11.08 -7.34 -7.48
C ALA A 17 -9.74 -8.02 -7.13
N GLY A 18 -9.83 -9.17 -6.45
CA GLY A 18 -8.65 -9.93 -6.01
C GLY A 18 -7.88 -9.30 -4.85
N ALA A 19 -8.49 -8.41 -4.07
CA ALA A 19 -7.91 -7.87 -2.85
C ALA A 19 -7.49 -8.98 -1.88
N ARG A 20 -6.28 -8.83 -1.33
CA ARG A 20 -5.65 -9.74 -0.38
C ARG A 20 -4.97 -8.96 0.72
N VAL A 21 -5.12 -9.39 1.96
CA VAL A 21 -4.38 -8.86 3.11
C VAL A 21 -2.97 -9.45 3.11
N PHE A 22 -1.94 -8.62 3.24
CA PHE A 22 -0.56 -9.09 3.35
C PHE A 22 0.14 -8.60 4.64
N ALA A 23 -0.46 -7.67 5.36
CA ALA A 23 -0.04 -7.28 6.71
C ALA A 23 -1.23 -6.67 7.47
N VAL A 24 -1.12 -6.63 8.80
CA VAL A 24 -2.07 -5.96 9.70
C VAL A 24 -1.37 -4.76 10.31
N VAL A 25 -2.03 -3.61 10.34
CA VAL A 25 -1.58 -2.40 11.02
C VAL A 25 -2.13 -2.41 12.43
N GLY A 26 -1.24 -2.34 13.40
CA GLY A 26 -1.53 -2.11 14.81
C GLY A 26 -0.65 -1.00 15.38
N GLY A 27 -0.52 -0.97 16.70
CA GLY A 27 0.21 0.10 17.40
C GLY A 27 -0.66 1.33 17.66
N SER A 28 -0.03 2.48 17.91
CA SER A 28 -0.72 3.76 18.08
C SER A 28 -0.69 4.57 16.78
N ALA A 29 -1.50 5.62 16.70
CA ALA A 29 -1.50 6.53 15.55
C ALA A 29 -0.11 7.14 15.26
N ASP A 30 0.64 7.46 16.33
CA ASP A 30 1.99 8.05 16.23
C ASP A 30 3.09 7.01 15.97
N ALA A 31 2.83 5.73 16.25
CA ALA A 31 3.78 4.65 16.10
C ALA A 31 3.11 3.41 15.49
N PRO A 32 2.62 3.49 14.23
CA PRO A 32 1.98 2.38 13.58
C PRO A 32 2.99 1.26 13.34
N ARG A 33 2.58 0.03 13.58
CA ARG A 33 3.37 -1.18 13.35
C ARG A 33 2.64 -2.06 12.35
N ALA A 34 3.35 -2.50 11.32
CA ALA A 34 2.80 -3.46 10.37
C ALA A 34 3.34 -4.85 10.67
N ASP A 35 2.45 -5.77 11.03
CA ASP A 35 2.75 -7.18 11.21
C ASP A 35 2.45 -7.92 9.90
N TYR A 36 3.51 -8.40 9.25
CA TYR A 36 3.44 -9.01 7.92
C TYR A 36 3.02 -10.48 8.02
N LEU A 37 2.07 -10.86 7.17
CA LEU A 37 1.67 -12.25 7.03
C LEU A 37 2.71 -13.02 6.21
N GLU A 38 2.87 -14.30 6.54
CA GLU A 38 3.75 -15.19 5.77
C GLU A 38 3.28 -15.35 4.32
N HIS A 39 1.95 -15.39 4.13
CA HIS A 39 1.30 -15.50 2.83
C HIS A 39 0.11 -14.51 2.74
N PRO A 40 -0.13 -13.88 1.57
CA PRO A 40 -1.29 -12.99 1.42
C PRO A 40 -2.61 -13.77 1.44
N VAL A 41 -3.53 -13.34 2.30
CA VAL A 41 -4.84 -13.98 2.52
C VAL A 41 -5.92 -13.24 1.71
N PRO A 42 -6.78 -13.93 0.94
CA PRO A 42 -7.91 -13.29 0.25
C PRO A 42 -8.82 -12.52 1.21
N LEU A 43 -9.24 -11.31 0.82
CA LEU A 43 -10.15 -10.48 1.61
C LEU A 43 -11.60 -10.94 1.43
N THR A 44 -11.92 -12.11 1.99
CA THR A 44 -13.29 -12.63 2.08
C THR A 44 -14.10 -11.87 3.12
N ASP A 45 -15.42 -12.06 3.15
CA ASP A 45 -16.29 -11.46 4.17
C ASP A 45 -15.89 -11.87 5.60
N ALA A 46 -15.46 -13.13 5.77
CA ALA A 46 -14.93 -13.61 7.04
C ALA A 46 -13.67 -12.86 7.46
N VAL A 47 -12.76 -12.55 6.52
CA VAL A 47 -11.54 -11.76 6.81
C VAL A 47 -11.90 -10.29 7.05
N ARG A 48 -12.86 -9.71 6.31
CA ARG A 48 -13.37 -8.35 6.59
C ARG A 48 -13.93 -8.24 7.99
N ALA A 49 -14.70 -9.24 8.44
CA ALA A 49 -15.27 -9.26 9.77
C ALA A 49 -14.22 -9.25 10.89
N LEU A 50 -12.98 -9.69 10.63
CA LEU A 50 -11.87 -9.60 11.59
C LEU A 50 -11.42 -8.16 11.87
N ALA A 51 -11.77 -7.18 11.01
CA ALA A 51 -11.55 -5.77 11.31
C ALA A 51 -12.46 -5.27 12.46
N GLY A 52 -13.49 -6.03 12.83
CA GLY A 52 -14.39 -5.66 13.91
C GLY A 52 -15.17 -4.38 13.57
N PRO A 53 -15.15 -3.34 14.44
CA PRO A 53 -15.95 -2.14 14.24
C PRO A 53 -15.33 -1.11 13.29
N VAL A 54 -14.08 -1.29 12.84
CA VAL A 54 -13.37 -0.34 11.98
C VAL A 54 -13.38 -0.79 10.52
N ASP A 55 -13.11 0.14 9.61
CA ASP A 55 -13.00 -0.18 8.19
C ASP A 55 -11.76 -1.07 7.94
N PRO A 56 -11.86 -2.15 7.15
CA PRO A 56 -10.70 -2.96 6.76
C PRO A 56 -9.51 -2.16 6.20
N ALA A 57 -9.77 -1.02 5.54
CA ALA A 57 -8.75 -0.12 5.01
C ALA A 57 -7.90 0.59 6.09
N GLU A 58 -8.37 0.63 7.34
CA GLU A 58 -7.65 1.20 8.47
C GLU A 58 -6.62 0.23 9.06
N VAL A 59 -6.98 -1.06 9.13
CA VAL A 59 -6.22 -2.07 9.87
C VAL A 59 -5.55 -3.11 8.98
N PHE A 60 -5.93 -3.23 7.71
CA PHE A 60 -5.28 -4.16 6.79
C PHE A 60 -4.44 -3.43 5.74
N ARG A 61 -3.20 -3.90 5.56
CA ARG A 61 -2.42 -3.60 4.34
C ARG A 61 -2.87 -4.59 3.28
N MET A 62 -3.48 -4.06 2.22
CA MET A 62 -4.06 -4.86 1.15
C MET A 62 -3.31 -4.68 -0.16
N ALA A 63 -3.29 -5.77 -0.93
CA ALA A 63 -2.79 -5.78 -2.28
C ALA A 63 -3.79 -6.39 -3.26
N SER A 64 -3.77 -5.92 -4.49
CA SER A 64 -4.56 -6.44 -5.62
C SER A 64 -3.75 -6.32 -6.90
N PRO A 65 -4.15 -6.97 -8.01
CA PRO A 65 -3.59 -6.67 -9.32
C PRO A 65 -3.60 -5.16 -9.60
N CYS A 66 -2.48 -4.65 -10.11
CA CYS A 66 -2.33 -3.23 -10.40
C CYS A 66 -3.16 -2.86 -11.63
N VAL A 67 -4.14 -1.97 -11.47
CA VAL A 67 -5.04 -1.53 -12.56
C VAL A 67 -4.40 -0.55 -13.55
N GLY A 68 -3.12 -0.21 -13.37
CA GLY A 68 -2.37 0.66 -14.27
C GLY A 68 -3.06 2.01 -14.48
N SER A 69 -3.23 2.39 -15.74
CA SER A 69 -3.77 3.69 -16.18
C SER A 69 -5.21 3.97 -15.72
N ALA A 70 -5.93 2.98 -15.19
CA ALA A 70 -7.22 3.18 -14.52
C ALA A 70 -7.10 3.73 -13.08
N CYS A 71 -5.89 3.85 -12.53
CA CYS A 71 -5.62 4.44 -11.23
C CYS A 71 -5.20 5.91 -11.37
N HIS A 72 -5.80 6.81 -10.57
CA HIS A 72 -5.44 8.23 -10.56
C HIS A 72 -3.99 8.53 -10.19
N HIS A 73 -3.29 7.58 -9.56
CA HIS A 73 -1.87 7.69 -9.25
C HIS A 73 -0.95 7.16 -10.34
N PHE A 74 -1.47 6.49 -11.35
CA PHE A 74 -0.63 5.93 -12.39
C PHE A 74 -0.36 6.97 -13.47
N ASP A 75 0.89 7.06 -13.88
CA ASP A 75 1.33 7.83 -15.02
C ASP A 75 1.42 6.91 -16.23
N ASP A 76 0.54 7.10 -17.21
CA ASP A 76 0.54 6.28 -18.42
C ASP A 76 1.75 6.61 -19.32
N GLY A 77 2.21 7.87 -19.32
CA GLY A 77 3.34 8.31 -20.13
C GLY A 77 4.67 7.75 -19.63
N GLU A 78 4.91 7.80 -18.31
CA GLU A 78 6.10 7.20 -17.69
C GLU A 78 5.95 5.70 -17.38
N HIS A 79 4.75 5.14 -17.55
CA HIS A 79 4.38 3.80 -17.12
C HIS A 79 4.74 3.51 -15.64
N SER A 80 4.53 4.51 -14.78
CA SER A 80 5.02 4.55 -13.39
C SER A 80 3.90 4.86 -12.39
N CYS A 81 4.04 4.40 -11.16
CA CYS A 81 3.14 4.75 -10.06
C CYS A 81 3.65 6.02 -9.38
N ARG A 82 2.96 7.15 -9.57
CA ARG A 82 3.28 8.43 -8.90
C ARG A 82 3.15 8.32 -7.38
N LEU A 83 2.23 7.51 -6.86
CA LEU A 83 2.11 7.28 -5.42
C LEU A 83 3.35 6.59 -4.84
N ALA A 84 3.96 5.64 -5.56
CA ALA A 84 5.20 5.00 -5.13
C ALA A 84 6.34 6.02 -5.07
N LYS A 85 6.53 6.79 -6.15
CA LYS A 85 7.53 7.87 -6.26
C LYS A 85 7.36 8.89 -5.13
N LYS A 86 6.13 9.37 -4.92
CA LYS A 86 5.80 10.33 -3.88
C LYS A 86 6.00 9.81 -2.48
N THR A 87 5.59 8.58 -2.22
CA THR A 87 5.85 7.96 -0.92
C THR A 87 7.35 7.89 -0.68
N ALA A 88 8.14 7.36 -1.64
CA ALA A 88 9.59 7.25 -1.51
C ALA A 88 10.30 8.59 -1.27
N ALA A 89 9.81 9.67 -1.87
CA ALA A 89 10.41 11.00 -1.76
C ALA A 89 9.95 11.79 -0.52
N LEU A 90 8.66 11.76 -0.18
CA LEU A 90 8.06 12.65 0.81
C LEU A 90 7.84 11.99 2.17
N ALA A 91 7.48 10.71 2.20
CA ALA A 91 7.10 10.05 3.44
C ALA A 91 8.31 9.81 4.36
N PRO A 92 8.13 9.89 5.69
CA PRO A 92 9.21 9.62 6.64
C PRO A 92 9.59 8.14 6.61
N ILE A 93 10.86 7.82 6.83
CA ILE A 93 11.27 6.43 7.04
C ILE A 93 10.70 5.96 8.38
N VAL A 94 9.96 4.84 8.36
CA VAL A 94 9.34 4.26 9.58
C VAL A 94 9.92 2.89 9.93
N VAL A 95 10.79 2.34 9.08
CA VAL A 95 11.49 1.10 9.36
C VAL A 95 12.89 1.10 8.74
N GLU A 96 13.90 0.78 9.56
CA GLU A 96 15.30 0.66 9.10
C GLU A 96 15.60 -0.73 8.54
N ARG A 97 15.10 -1.78 9.22
CA ARG A 97 15.28 -3.19 8.84
C ARG A 97 14.01 -3.73 8.24
N LEU A 98 14.05 -4.01 6.93
CA LEU A 98 12.87 -4.45 6.20
C LEU A 98 12.40 -5.84 6.66
N PRO A 99 11.12 -6.00 7.07
CA PRO A 99 10.56 -7.32 7.36
C PRO A 99 10.46 -8.17 6.09
N ARG A 100 10.24 -9.48 6.23
CA ARG A 100 9.82 -10.30 5.09
C ARG A 100 8.43 -9.83 4.65
N CYS A 101 8.27 -9.61 3.35
CA CYS A 101 7.01 -9.16 2.77
C CYS A 101 6.65 -10.10 1.62
N ALA A 102 5.56 -10.84 1.77
CA ALA A 102 5.20 -11.92 0.86
C ALA A 102 4.88 -11.45 -0.57
N ILE A 103 4.45 -10.20 -0.75
CA ILE A 103 4.18 -9.62 -2.08
C ILE A 103 5.40 -8.97 -2.73
N ARG A 104 6.55 -8.86 -2.04
CA ARG A 104 7.72 -8.10 -2.54
C ARG A 104 8.15 -8.49 -3.96
N PRO A 105 8.25 -9.78 -4.35
CA PRO A 105 8.66 -10.18 -5.70
C PRO A 105 7.75 -9.63 -6.83
N THR A 106 6.48 -9.40 -6.51
CA THR A 106 5.43 -8.96 -7.45
C THR A 106 4.95 -7.53 -7.17
N CYS A 107 5.46 -6.85 -6.16
CA CYS A 107 4.97 -5.54 -5.73
C CYS A 107 5.44 -4.41 -6.67
N ARG A 108 4.49 -3.59 -7.16
CA ARG A 108 4.75 -2.41 -7.99
C ARG A 108 5.75 -1.45 -7.35
N TRP A 109 5.56 -1.12 -6.07
CA TRP A 109 6.41 -0.16 -5.38
C TRP A 109 7.83 -0.67 -5.21
N TRP A 110 8.01 -1.97 -4.96
CA TRP A 110 9.33 -2.58 -4.89
C TRP A 110 10.02 -2.59 -6.26
N LYS A 111 9.29 -3.00 -7.32
CA LYS A 111 9.83 -3.02 -8.69
C LYS A 111 10.25 -1.63 -9.17
N GLN A 112 9.59 -0.57 -8.70
CA GLN A 112 9.86 0.80 -9.13
C GLN A 112 10.88 1.53 -8.23
N GLU A 113 10.68 1.53 -6.91
CA GLU A 113 11.44 2.37 -5.96
C GLU A 113 12.27 1.55 -4.96
N GLY A 114 12.19 0.22 -5.04
CA GLY A 114 12.98 -0.71 -4.24
C GLY A 114 12.91 -0.48 -2.72
N VAL A 115 14.08 -0.49 -2.09
CA VAL A 115 14.24 -0.32 -0.65
C VAL A 115 13.66 1.01 -0.17
N SER A 116 13.76 2.08 -0.99
CA SER A 116 13.28 3.41 -0.60
C SER A 116 11.79 3.40 -0.28
N ALA A 117 10.96 2.82 -1.16
CA ALA A 117 9.54 2.66 -0.87
C ALA A 117 9.29 1.70 0.30
N CYS A 118 10.02 0.58 0.38
CA CYS A 118 9.80 -0.40 1.45
C CYS A 118 10.07 0.15 2.87
N ARG A 119 10.98 1.10 3.04
CA ARG A 119 11.23 1.78 4.33
C ARG A 119 10.06 2.65 4.82
N ARG A 120 9.12 2.97 3.93
CA ARG A 120 7.94 3.83 4.17
C ARG A 120 6.62 3.10 4.01
N CYS A 121 6.63 1.93 3.38
CA CYS A 121 5.45 1.11 3.11
C CYS A 121 4.63 0.71 4.36
N PRO A 122 5.21 0.46 5.56
CA PRO A 122 4.44 0.04 6.74
C PRO A 122 3.36 1.03 7.22
N GLN A 123 3.62 2.34 7.13
CA GLN A 123 2.71 3.41 7.58
C GLN A 123 1.59 3.74 6.58
N VAL A 124 1.60 3.12 5.40
CA VAL A 124 0.62 3.40 4.34
C VAL A 124 -0.64 2.60 4.65
N ALA A 125 -1.56 3.12 5.45
CA ALA A 125 -2.92 2.58 5.49
C ALA A 125 -3.71 3.15 4.31
N THR A 126 -4.59 2.35 3.71
CA THR A 126 -5.44 2.82 2.60
C THR A 126 -6.45 3.87 3.12
N LEU A 127 -6.86 3.75 4.39
CA LEU A 127 -7.58 4.76 5.14
C LEU A 127 -6.80 5.10 6.42
N ASN A 128 -6.42 6.36 6.59
CA ASN A 128 -5.83 6.87 7.82
C ASN A 128 -6.54 8.18 8.16
N PHE A 129 -7.13 8.27 9.36
CA PHE A 129 -7.84 9.48 9.81
C PHE A 129 -6.92 10.59 10.33
N VAL A 130 -5.71 10.24 10.78
CA VAL A 130 -4.71 11.19 11.29
C VAL A 130 -3.36 11.01 10.58
N PRO A 131 -3.30 11.14 9.24
CA PRO A 131 -2.06 10.96 8.52
C PRO A 131 -1.14 12.16 8.74
N HIS A 132 0.17 11.87 8.84
CA HIS A 132 1.23 12.87 8.78
C HIS A 132 1.09 13.73 7.50
N GLU A 133 1.42 15.02 7.56
CA GLU A 133 1.23 15.94 6.43
C GLU A 133 1.92 15.47 5.15
N ALA A 134 3.17 14.98 5.27
CA ALA A 134 3.90 14.40 4.16
C ALA A 134 3.19 13.18 3.52
N MET A 135 2.48 12.38 4.33
CA MET A 135 1.67 11.25 3.82
C MET A 135 0.44 11.75 3.07
N ARG A 136 -0.21 12.82 3.55
CA ARG A 136 -1.32 13.48 2.84
C ARG A 136 -0.87 13.98 1.47
N ALA A 137 0.25 14.70 1.41
CA ALA A 137 0.82 15.19 0.16
C ALA A 137 1.20 14.05 -0.79
N ALA A 138 1.76 12.95 -0.27
CA ALA A 138 2.08 11.79 -1.09
C ALA A 138 0.83 11.12 -1.68
N ALA A 139 -0.26 11.05 -0.92
CA ALA A 139 -1.52 10.43 -1.30
C ALA A 139 -2.41 11.31 -2.19
N ASP A 140 -2.17 12.62 -2.32
CA ASP A 140 -2.97 13.51 -3.16
C ASP A 140 -2.59 13.37 -4.65
N PRO A 141 -3.45 12.85 -5.55
CA PRO A 141 -3.15 12.69 -6.97
C PRO A 141 -2.75 13.99 -7.69
N ALA A 142 -3.20 15.16 -7.21
CA ALA A 142 -2.91 16.47 -7.81
C ALA A 142 -1.50 16.98 -7.50
N VAL A 143 -0.87 16.47 -6.44
CA VAL A 143 0.52 16.81 -6.10
C VAL A 143 1.48 16.13 -7.08
N SER A 144 2.33 16.94 -7.72
CA SER A 144 3.41 16.51 -8.61
C SER A 144 4.78 16.59 -7.91
N LEU A 145 5.74 15.80 -8.39
CA LEU A 145 7.15 15.80 -7.98
C LEU A 145 8.07 15.99 -9.18
#